data_AF-A0A9D5NKF5-F1
#
_entry.id   AF-A0A9D5NKF5-F1
#
_cell.length_a   1.000
_cell.length_b   1.000
_cell.length_c   1.000
_cell.angle_alpha   90.00
_cell.angle_beta   90.00
_cell.angle_gamma   90.00
#
_symmetry.space_group_name_H-M   'P 1'
#
loop_
_entity.id
_entity.type
_entity.pdbx_description
1 polymer ?
#
loop_
_entity_poly.entity_id
_entity_poly.type
_entity_poly.pdbx_seq_one_letter_code
_entity_poly.pdbx_strand_id
1 'polypeptide(L)'
;MININKIKVSIENKKVIFQYVDDIVNSDNSINSNNELIFDMEYFLGNKKIISNIISGIVLEKDINSAHVIDYEIIPDVIDVISYIKKLTTLTIVDDKEISFEIYDKLLKCKYLKNVNCHTAPIYMLDNLDKKNIKVNFRVEYLSDSNFIIKNKLFSYSKMYYKETINIDKLLSDNDIKDLKMFLNINNHLKRINVYNFSFELIKQIVGELADSIKENIQIIIRADIDNVENIQDSIPHLKTLDKLYKKKLKLDFKIKYSFEYKRKNILKQISNNVLLVSCIIISIISILSFILIEYNNFITKTQGDELKEISKVEITDSDETNIEDNNNNVQEDEEIEQETPNGDSNNSNSDSNTNTVALTEDYQKLLSINNETVGWLKVNNTKIDYPVVKASNNDYYLNHSFYKQSNFNGWIYMDYRNDPNRVDQNTIIYGHNLKNGMMFGTLQTVLKESWHNNPDNLTITFNTTNKQMKWQIFSIYVVNVTNDYLYANFDYDVEFKEFVDKLKSRSIKDFGIEVTKFDKILTLTTCQNNSKQRLVVHAKLIN
;
A
#
# COMPACT_ATOMS: atom_id res chain seq x y z
N MET A 1 1.60 -24.79 67.05
CA MET A 1 0.77 -25.98 66.84
C MET A 1 -0.13 -26.10 68.04
N ILE A 2 -1.41 -25.76 67.89
CA ILE A 2 -2.43 -26.10 68.89
C ILE A 2 -2.61 -27.62 68.75
N ASN A 3 -2.44 -28.36 69.83
CA ASN A 3 -2.62 -29.82 69.81
C ASN A 3 -4.13 -30.08 69.78
N ILE A 4 -4.68 -30.30 68.58
CA ILE A 4 -6.13 -30.44 68.38
C ILE A 4 -6.52 -31.85 68.83
N ASN A 5 -6.96 -32.00 70.07
CA ASN A 5 -7.23 -33.33 70.63
C ASN A 5 -8.71 -33.75 70.52
N LYS A 6 -9.67 -32.82 70.55
CA LYS A 6 -11.11 -33.16 70.54
C LYS A 6 -11.96 -32.21 69.70
N ILE A 7 -13.03 -32.76 69.12
CA ILE A 7 -14.08 -32.04 68.42
C ILE A 7 -15.43 -32.24 69.11
N LYS A 8 -16.13 -31.14 69.33
CA LYS A 8 -17.50 -31.11 69.85
C LYS A 8 -18.48 -30.91 68.70
N VAL A 9 -19.51 -31.74 68.69
CA VAL A 9 -20.68 -31.65 67.82
C VAL A 9 -21.88 -31.33 68.71
N SER A 10 -22.39 -30.10 68.66
CA SER A 10 -23.59 -29.68 69.39
C SER A 10 -24.76 -29.38 68.45
N ILE A 11 -25.97 -29.37 69.01
CA ILE A 11 -27.19 -29.06 68.26
C ILE A 11 -27.87 -27.87 68.91
N GLU A 12 -27.92 -26.76 68.18
CA GLU A 12 -28.49 -25.51 68.64
C GLU A 12 -29.31 -24.88 67.52
N ASN A 13 -30.49 -24.34 67.83
CA ASN A 13 -31.31 -23.54 66.88
C ASN A 13 -31.47 -24.20 65.49
N LYS A 14 -31.77 -25.50 65.45
CA LYS A 14 -31.89 -26.32 64.23
C LYS A 14 -30.63 -26.37 63.36
N LYS A 15 -29.45 -26.31 63.96
CA LYS A 15 -28.14 -26.42 63.30
C LYS A 15 -27.29 -27.45 64.01
N VAL A 16 -26.43 -28.14 63.26
CA VAL A 16 -25.33 -28.92 63.83
C VAL A 16 -24.09 -28.03 63.87
N ILE A 17 -23.50 -27.84 65.04
CA ILE A 17 -22.32 -27.00 65.23
C ILE A 17 -21.12 -27.90 65.52
N PHE A 18 -20.05 -27.72 64.76
CA PHE A 18 -18.76 -28.36 64.93
C PHE A 18 -17.76 -27.31 65.43
N GLN A 19 -17.13 -27.58 66.56
CA GLN A 19 -16.12 -26.71 67.14
C GLN A 19 -15.06 -27.53 67.86
N TYR A 20 -13.87 -26.97 67.94
CA TYR A 20 -12.79 -27.49 68.76
C TYR A 20 -13.11 -27.28 70.26
N VAL A 21 -12.61 -28.18 71.11
CA VAL A 21 -12.69 -28.05 72.57
C VAL A 21 -11.35 -28.45 73.20
N ASP A 22 -10.86 -27.63 74.12
CA ASP A 22 -9.65 -27.91 74.89
C ASP A 22 -9.85 -29.03 75.92
N ASP A 23 -8.78 -29.76 76.22
CA ASP A 23 -8.71 -30.97 77.08
C ASP A 23 -9.24 -30.83 78.52
N ILE A 24 -9.70 -29.65 78.94
CA ILE A 24 -10.20 -29.40 80.30
C ILE A 24 -11.53 -30.14 80.58
N VAL A 25 -12.21 -30.67 79.55
CA VAL A 25 -13.44 -31.47 79.70
C VAL A 25 -13.11 -32.97 79.82
N ASN A 26 -13.07 -33.45 81.05
CA ASN A 26 -12.96 -34.87 81.42
C ASN A 26 -14.26 -35.64 81.07
N SER A 27 -14.42 -36.00 79.80
CA SER A 27 -15.42 -36.99 79.40
C SER A 27 -14.91 -37.82 78.23
N ASP A 28 -14.71 -39.12 78.46
CA ASP A 28 -14.52 -40.13 77.41
C ASP A 28 -15.75 -40.15 76.51
N ASN A 29 -15.59 -40.03 75.18
CA ASN A 29 -16.60 -40.17 74.11
C ASN A 29 -18.06 -40.30 74.61
N SER A 30 -18.60 -39.24 75.22
CA SER A 30 -19.84 -39.30 76.00
C SER A 30 -20.96 -38.57 75.28
N ILE A 31 -22.16 -39.13 75.36
CA ILE A 31 -23.41 -38.47 74.97
C ILE A 31 -23.94 -37.81 76.24
N ASN A 32 -23.85 -36.48 76.33
CA ASN A 32 -24.37 -35.77 77.48
C ASN A 32 -25.84 -35.37 77.26
N SER A 33 -26.61 -35.20 78.33
CA SER A 33 -28.07 -34.92 78.32
C SER A 33 -28.50 -33.65 77.56
N ASN A 34 -27.54 -32.86 77.06
CA ASN A 34 -27.73 -31.59 76.36
C ASN A 34 -27.54 -31.66 74.83
N ASN A 35 -27.58 -32.85 74.21
CA ASN A 35 -27.38 -33.04 72.76
C ASN A 35 -25.97 -32.63 72.25
N GLU A 36 -24.96 -32.86 73.08
CA GLU A 36 -23.56 -32.63 72.73
C GLU A 36 -22.85 -33.98 72.60
N LEU A 37 -22.09 -34.13 71.52
CA LEU A 37 -21.21 -35.28 71.27
C LEU A 37 -19.78 -34.77 71.22
N ILE A 38 -18.90 -35.40 71.99
CA ILE A 38 -17.46 -35.07 71.98
C ILE A 38 -16.72 -36.29 71.44
N PHE A 39 -15.86 -36.07 70.45
CA PHE A 39 -15.01 -37.09 69.86
C PHE A 39 -13.55 -36.69 69.97
N ASP A 40 -12.71 -37.66 70.30
CA ASP A 40 -11.27 -37.56 70.02
C ASP A 40 -11.04 -37.35 68.51
N MET A 41 -10.10 -36.49 68.13
CA MET A 41 -9.85 -36.17 66.71
C MET A 41 -9.35 -37.38 65.91
N GLU A 42 -8.50 -38.23 66.48
CA GLU A 42 -8.03 -39.44 65.80
C GLU A 42 -9.20 -40.39 65.54
N TYR A 43 -10.08 -40.54 66.54
CA TYR A 43 -11.32 -41.29 66.38
C TYR A 43 -12.25 -40.66 65.34
N PHE A 44 -12.37 -39.34 65.34
CA PHE A 44 -13.21 -38.58 64.41
C PHE A 44 -12.81 -38.81 62.96
N LEU A 45 -11.50 -38.76 62.69
CA LEU A 45 -10.93 -38.96 61.37
C LEU A 45 -10.93 -40.43 60.92
N GLY A 46 -10.69 -41.36 61.84
CA GLY A 46 -10.70 -42.79 61.56
C GLY A 46 -12.10 -43.36 61.26
N ASN A 47 -13.15 -42.75 61.83
CA ASN A 47 -14.50 -43.36 61.87
C ASN A 47 -15.58 -42.50 61.19
N LYS A 48 -15.24 -41.76 60.14
CA LYS A 48 -16.13 -40.82 59.41
C LYS A 48 -17.52 -41.39 59.06
N LYS A 49 -17.60 -42.65 58.63
CA LYS A 49 -18.88 -43.31 58.30
C LYS A 49 -19.76 -43.58 59.52
N ILE A 50 -19.16 -44.01 60.63
CA ILE A 50 -19.88 -44.28 61.88
C ILE A 50 -20.42 -42.96 62.43
N ILE A 51 -19.58 -41.94 62.46
CA ILE A 51 -19.93 -40.61 62.98
C ILE A 51 -21.00 -39.94 62.11
N SER A 52 -20.86 -40.02 60.78
CA SER A 52 -21.90 -39.51 59.89
C SER A 52 -23.23 -40.23 60.04
N ASN A 53 -23.26 -41.54 60.33
CA ASN A 53 -24.49 -42.25 60.64
C ASN A 53 -25.14 -41.77 61.95
N ILE A 54 -24.33 -41.58 63.00
CA ILE A 54 -24.81 -41.03 64.29
C ILE A 54 -25.45 -39.64 64.07
N ILE A 55 -24.72 -38.75 63.41
CA ILE A 55 -25.21 -37.38 63.13
C ILE A 55 -26.44 -37.43 62.20
N SER A 56 -26.46 -38.32 61.19
CA SER A 56 -27.60 -38.46 60.28
C SER A 56 -28.89 -38.80 61.01
N GLY A 57 -28.84 -39.69 62.00
CA GLY A 57 -30.01 -40.03 62.83
C GLY A 57 -30.59 -38.79 63.51
N ILE A 58 -29.71 -37.99 64.13
CA ILE A 58 -30.14 -36.79 64.87
C ILE A 58 -30.67 -35.70 63.94
N VAL A 59 -30.02 -35.50 62.79
CA VAL A 59 -30.41 -34.52 61.78
C VAL A 59 -31.76 -34.89 61.14
N LEU A 60 -32.05 -36.18 60.98
CA LEU A 60 -33.35 -36.67 60.53
C LEU A 60 -34.44 -36.39 61.56
N GLU A 61 -34.23 -36.77 62.83
CA GLU A 61 -35.17 -36.60 63.94
C GLU A 61 -35.52 -35.13 64.18
N LYS A 62 -34.52 -34.23 64.19
CA LYS A 62 -34.68 -32.82 64.55
C LYS A 62 -34.95 -31.88 63.38
N ASP A 63 -35.12 -32.45 62.19
CA ASP A 63 -35.33 -31.71 60.94
C ASP A 63 -34.29 -30.60 60.67
N ILE A 64 -33.02 -30.96 60.80
CA ILE A 64 -31.88 -30.05 60.59
C ILE A 64 -31.39 -30.21 59.16
N ASN A 65 -30.97 -29.11 58.50
CA ASN A 65 -30.37 -29.16 57.15
C ASN A 65 -29.06 -28.38 57.01
N SER A 66 -28.58 -27.79 58.12
CA SER A 66 -27.42 -26.90 58.12
C SER A 66 -26.38 -27.32 59.15
N ALA A 67 -25.13 -27.38 58.69
CA ALA A 67 -23.94 -27.54 59.50
C ALA A 67 -23.21 -26.20 59.66
N HIS A 68 -22.66 -25.94 60.83
CA HIS A 68 -21.87 -24.77 61.17
C HIS A 68 -20.51 -25.25 61.68
N VAL A 69 -19.43 -24.71 61.14
CA VAL A 69 -18.06 -25.01 61.60
C VAL A 69 -17.45 -23.73 62.13
N ILE A 70 -17.09 -23.73 63.41
CA ILE A 70 -16.57 -22.54 64.09
C ILE A 70 -15.11 -22.32 63.74
N ASP A 71 -14.27 -23.33 63.98
CA ASP A 71 -12.82 -23.22 63.84
C ASP A 71 -12.35 -23.62 62.44
N TYR A 72 -11.46 -22.81 61.84
CA TYR A 72 -11.05 -22.99 60.45
C TYR A 72 -10.31 -24.31 60.20
N GLU A 73 -9.49 -24.72 61.15
CA GLU A 73 -8.55 -25.83 61.04
C GLU A 73 -9.26 -27.18 60.87
N ILE A 74 -10.50 -27.32 61.35
CA ILE A 74 -11.27 -28.58 61.30
C ILE A 74 -12.22 -28.64 60.10
N ILE A 75 -12.36 -27.56 59.31
CA ILE A 75 -13.29 -27.51 58.16
C ILE A 75 -13.06 -28.67 57.18
N PRO A 76 -11.83 -28.97 56.74
CA PRO A 76 -11.61 -30.06 55.78
C PRO A 76 -12.13 -31.41 56.30
N ASP A 77 -11.93 -31.68 57.58
CA ASP A 77 -12.33 -32.93 58.22
C ASP A 77 -13.84 -33.03 58.44
N VAL A 78 -14.46 -31.93 58.83
CA VAL A 78 -15.91 -31.86 58.96
C VAL A 78 -16.59 -32.04 57.60
N ILE A 79 -16.06 -31.44 56.52
CA ILE A 79 -16.59 -31.63 55.16
C ILE A 79 -16.62 -33.11 54.79
N ASP A 80 -15.57 -33.86 55.10
CA ASP A 80 -15.52 -35.30 54.82
C ASP A 80 -16.63 -36.06 55.56
N VAL A 81 -16.94 -35.71 56.80
CA VAL A 81 -18.01 -36.36 57.59
C VAL A 81 -19.39 -35.99 57.05
N ILE A 82 -19.67 -34.69 56.83
CA ILE A 82 -20.98 -34.26 56.34
C ILE A 82 -21.26 -34.72 54.90
N SER A 83 -20.23 -35.05 54.12
CA SER A 83 -20.37 -35.54 52.75
C SER A 83 -21.21 -36.83 52.63
N TYR A 84 -21.33 -37.60 53.72
CA TYR A 84 -22.16 -38.78 53.82
C TYR A 84 -23.61 -38.49 54.25
N ILE A 85 -23.91 -37.28 54.72
CA ILE A 85 -25.17 -36.92 55.38
C ILE A 85 -26.11 -36.22 54.40
N LYS A 86 -27.04 -36.97 53.80
CA LYS A 86 -27.94 -36.49 52.72
C LYS A 86 -28.74 -35.23 53.07
N LYS A 87 -29.14 -35.07 54.34
CA LYS A 87 -30.03 -33.98 54.77
C LYS A 87 -29.29 -32.66 55.03
N LEU A 88 -27.97 -32.70 55.23
CA LEU A 88 -27.16 -31.50 55.40
C LEU A 88 -26.81 -30.91 54.04
N THR A 89 -27.61 -29.95 53.59
CA THR A 89 -27.44 -29.28 52.30
C THR A 89 -26.77 -27.92 52.41
N THR A 90 -26.61 -27.38 53.63
CA THR A 90 -26.02 -26.07 53.88
C THR A 90 -24.85 -26.18 54.84
N LEU A 91 -23.71 -25.57 54.50
CA LEU A 91 -22.53 -25.45 55.35
C LEU A 91 -22.27 -23.97 55.61
N THR A 92 -22.10 -23.59 56.87
CA THR A 92 -21.68 -22.25 57.27
C THR A 92 -20.33 -22.33 57.96
N ILE A 93 -19.30 -21.76 57.35
CA ILE A 93 -17.97 -21.57 57.95
C ILE A 93 -18.02 -20.26 58.71
N VAL A 94 -17.88 -20.26 60.04
CA VAL A 94 -18.03 -19.05 60.86
C VAL A 94 -16.76 -18.21 60.91
N ASP A 95 -15.58 -18.84 60.83
CA ASP A 95 -14.28 -18.16 60.76
C ASP A 95 -14.19 -17.18 59.58
N ASP A 96 -13.42 -16.10 59.76
CA ASP A 96 -13.25 -15.01 58.80
C ASP A 96 -12.10 -15.21 57.79
N LYS A 97 -11.38 -16.33 57.86
CA LYS A 97 -10.37 -16.69 56.86
C LYS A 97 -11.00 -17.01 55.49
N GLU A 98 -10.27 -16.68 54.43
CA GLU A 98 -10.62 -17.02 53.05
C GLU A 98 -10.60 -18.54 52.82
N ILE A 99 -11.48 -19.06 51.96
CA ILE A 99 -11.49 -20.49 51.59
C ILE A 99 -10.17 -20.89 50.92
N SER A 100 -9.47 -21.86 51.50
CA SER A 100 -8.26 -22.46 50.93
C SER A 100 -8.58 -23.42 49.78
N PHE A 101 -7.58 -23.71 48.95
CA PHE A 101 -7.72 -24.70 47.87
C PHE A 101 -8.09 -26.10 48.39
N GLU A 102 -7.57 -26.49 49.56
CA GLU A 102 -7.88 -27.77 50.20
C GLU A 102 -9.37 -27.87 50.57
N ILE A 103 -9.91 -26.83 51.21
CA ILE A 103 -11.35 -26.75 51.53
C ILE A 103 -12.18 -26.82 50.25
N TYR A 104 -11.79 -26.06 49.23
CA TYR A 104 -12.46 -26.05 47.93
C TYR A 104 -12.47 -27.42 47.23
N ASP A 105 -11.34 -28.15 47.21
CA ASP A 105 -11.27 -29.48 46.62
C ASP A 105 -12.21 -30.48 47.32
N LYS A 106 -12.34 -30.37 48.65
CA LYS A 106 -13.30 -31.19 49.42
C LYS A 106 -14.75 -30.78 49.16
N LEU A 107 -15.05 -29.48 49.05
CA LEU A 107 -16.38 -28.98 48.71
C LEU A 107 -16.86 -29.55 47.36
N LEU A 108 -15.99 -29.59 46.35
CA LEU A 108 -16.31 -30.15 45.02
C LEU A 108 -16.68 -31.65 45.05
N LYS A 109 -16.17 -32.38 46.04
CA LYS A 109 -16.43 -33.82 46.23
C LYS A 109 -17.67 -34.09 47.08
N CYS A 110 -18.23 -33.08 47.74
CA CYS A 110 -19.40 -33.22 48.60
C CYS A 110 -20.69 -33.30 47.77
N LYS A 111 -21.35 -34.46 47.79
CA LYS A 111 -22.48 -34.77 46.89
C LYS A 111 -23.78 -34.05 47.24
N TYR A 112 -24.05 -33.81 48.52
CA TYR A 112 -25.35 -33.35 49.01
C TYR A 112 -25.41 -31.86 49.32
N LEU A 113 -24.25 -31.21 49.38
CA LEU A 113 -24.14 -29.80 49.70
C LEU A 113 -24.66 -28.96 48.53
N LYS A 114 -25.43 -27.91 48.86
CA LYS A 114 -26.05 -26.97 47.90
C LYS A 114 -25.70 -25.53 48.20
N ASN A 115 -25.48 -25.19 49.47
CA ASN A 115 -25.15 -23.84 49.89
C ASN A 115 -23.92 -23.84 50.80
N VAL A 116 -22.97 -22.95 50.53
CA VAL A 116 -21.81 -22.69 51.40
C VAL A 116 -21.82 -21.22 51.77
N ASN A 117 -21.90 -20.92 53.07
CA ASN A 117 -21.77 -19.56 53.59
C ASN A 117 -20.37 -19.40 54.18
N CYS A 118 -19.58 -18.46 53.68
CA CYS A 118 -18.20 -18.23 54.13
C CYS A 118 -17.87 -16.73 54.16
N HIS A 119 -16.72 -16.36 54.72
CA HIS A 119 -16.28 -14.97 54.74
C HIS A 119 -16.01 -14.46 53.31
N THR A 120 -15.09 -15.13 52.62
CA THR A 120 -14.71 -14.85 51.23
C THR A 120 -14.13 -16.13 50.59
N ALA A 121 -14.14 -16.20 49.26
CA ALA A 121 -13.45 -17.23 48.50
C ALA A 121 -12.91 -16.63 47.19
N PRO A 122 -11.80 -17.15 46.67
CA PRO A 122 -11.30 -16.68 45.38
C PRO A 122 -12.32 -16.88 44.27
N ILE A 123 -12.55 -15.84 43.45
CA ILE A 123 -13.57 -15.85 42.35
C ILE A 123 -13.46 -17.09 41.48
N TYR A 124 -12.24 -17.53 41.18
CA TYR A 124 -12.00 -18.67 40.32
C TYR A 124 -12.60 -19.98 40.84
N MET A 125 -12.80 -20.11 42.16
CA MET A 125 -13.41 -21.29 42.78
C MET A 125 -14.92 -21.34 42.54
N LEU A 126 -15.56 -20.17 42.38
CA LEU A 126 -17.00 -20.04 42.26
C LEU A 126 -17.54 -20.72 41.01
N ASP A 127 -16.88 -20.53 39.87
CA ASP A 127 -17.31 -21.13 38.60
C ASP A 127 -17.48 -22.66 38.66
N ASN A 128 -16.58 -23.34 39.37
CA ASN A 128 -16.59 -24.79 39.45
C ASN A 128 -17.56 -25.30 40.53
N LEU A 129 -17.75 -24.54 41.61
CA LEU A 129 -18.79 -24.80 42.60
C LEU A 129 -20.19 -24.59 42.00
N ASP A 130 -20.38 -23.54 41.20
CA ASP A 130 -21.62 -23.28 40.47
C ASP A 130 -21.95 -24.40 39.47
N LYS A 131 -20.96 -24.92 38.73
CA LYS A 131 -21.14 -26.11 37.86
C LYS A 131 -21.58 -27.36 38.63
N LYS A 132 -21.25 -27.44 39.93
CA LYS A 132 -21.69 -28.51 40.84
C LYS A 132 -23.02 -28.18 41.52
N ASN A 133 -23.69 -27.08 41.14
CA ASN A 133 -24.89 -26.55 41.78
C ASN A 133 -24.69 -26.25 43.28
N ILE A 134 -23.47 -25.86 43.67
CA ILE A 134 -23.15 -25.39 45.01
C ILE A 134 -23.10 -23.86 44.97
N LYS A 135 -24.12 -23.21 45.53
CA LYS A 135 -24.17 -21.76 45.66
C LYS A 135 -23.30 -21.32 46.83
N VAL A 136 -22.35 -20.41 46.58
CA VAL A 136 -21.53 -19.80 47.63
C VAL A 136 -22.11 -18.42 47.97
N ASN A 137 -22.39 -18.17 49.25
CA ASN A 137 -22.79 -16.86 49.75
C ASN A 137 -21.67 -16.30 50.62
N PHE A 138 -21.24 -15.09 50.31
CA PHE A 138 -20.22 -14.39 51.09
C PHE A 138 -20.83 -13.55 52.20
N ARG A 139 -20.15 -13.49 53.35
CA ARG A 139 -20.47 -12.53 54.41
C ARG A 139 -19.94 -11.13 54.09
N VAL A 140 -18.95 -11.01 53.21
CA VAL A 140 -18.40 -9.75 52.72
C VAL A 140 -18.53 -9.70 51.19
N GLU A 141 -18.98 -8.57 50.63
CA GLU A 141 -18.98 -8.39 49.18
C GLU A 141 -17.54 -8.47 48.64
N TYR A 142 -17.27 -9.40 47.72
CA TYR A 142 -15.98 -9.52 47.06
C TYR A 142 -15.79 -8.34 46.10
N LEU A 143 -15.11 -7.29 46.56
CA LEU A 143 -14.62 -6.17 45.75
C LEU A 143 -13.13 -6.38 45.48
N SER A 144 -12.76 -7.12 44.42
CA SER A 144 -11.42 -6.94 43.85
C SER A 144 -11.52 -6.73 42.35
N ASP A 145 -11.65 -5.46 42.00
CA ASP A 145 -11.56 -4.89 40.65
C ASP A 145 -10.11 -4.39 40.41
N SER A 146 -9.09 -5.18 40.76
CA SER A 146 -7.70 -4.75 40.52
C SER A 146 -7.47 -4.48 39.04
N ASN A 147 -6.65 -3.48 38.73
CA ASN A 147 -6.33 -3.13 37.35
C ASN A 147 -5.69 -4.33 36.64
N PHE A 148 -4.93 -5.14 37.35
CA PHE A 148 -4.35 -6.39 36.85
C PHE A 148 -5.40 -7.39 36.37
N ILE A 149 -6.39 -7.74 37.21
CA ILE A 149 -7.45 -8.71 36.87
C ILE A 149 -8.29 -8.20 35.70
N ILE A 150 -8.69 -6.92 35.74
CA ILE A 150 -9.50 -6.28 34.70
C ILE A 150 -8.75 -6.27 33.37
N LYS A 151 -7.50 -5.77 33.37
CA LYS A 151 -6.70 -5.64 32.14
C LYS A 151 -6.48 -6.99 31.48
N ASN A 152 -6.30 -8.03 32.28
CA ASN A 152 -6.00 -9.38 31.80
C ASN A 152 -7.24 -10.26 31.63
N LYS A 153 -8.43 -9.76 31.98
CA LYS A 153 -9.73 -10.44 31.91
C LYS A 153 -9.72 -11.78 32.66
N LEU A 154 -9.19 -11.78 33.88
CA LEU A 154 -8.93 -12.99 34.68
C LEU A 154 -10.08 -13.37 35.61
N PHE A 155 -11.33 -13.24 35.16
CA PHE A 155 -12.52 -13.41 36.02
C PHE A 155 -12.96 -14.87 36.26
N SER A 156 -12.14 -15.86 35.93
CA SER A 156 -12.51 -17.30 36.01
C SER A 156 -11.26 -18.17 36.12
N TYR A 157 -11.37 -19.36 36.73
CA TYR A 157 -10.24 -20.29 36.86
C TYR A 157 -9.61 -20.67 35.53
N SER A 158 -10.43 -21.04 34.54
CA SER A 158 -9.93 -21.44 33.23
C SER A 158 -9.13 -20.32 32.55
N LYS A 159 -9.61 -19.07 32.65
CA LYS A 159 -8.90 -17.90 32.13
C LYS A 159 -7.62 -17.60 32.90
N MET A 160 -7.55 -17.86 34.21
CA MET A 160 -6.31 -17.74 34.97
C MET A 160 -5.32 -18.86 34.60
N TYR A 161 -5.76 -20.12 34.61
CA TYR A 161 -4.90 -21.28 34.42
C TYR A 161 -4.26 -21.32 33.01
N TYR A 162 -5.06 -21.14 31.95
CA TYR A 162 -4.58 -21.25 30.56
C TYR A 162 -4.02 -19.94 29.96
N LYS A 163 -3.91 -18.86 30.75
CA LYS A 163 -3.40 -17.60 30.23
C LYS A 163 -1.94 -17.71 29.84
N GLU A 164 -1.63 -17.54 28.56
CA GLU A 164 -0.23 -17.55 28.10
C GLU A 164 0.43 -16.17 28.10
N THR A 165 -0.35 -15.10 28.12
CA THR A 165 0.16 -13.74 28.00
C THR A 165 -0.63 -12.77 28.85
N ILE A 166 0.08 -11.99 29.66
CA ILE A 166 -0.48 -10.91 30.47
C ILE A 166 0.07 -9.56 30.04
N ASN A 167 -0.67 -8.50 30.33
CA ASN A 167 -0.37 -7.11 30.00
C ASN A 167 -0.40 -6.28 31.28
N ILE A 168 0.63 -5.47 31.48
CA ILE A 168 0.77 -4.53 32.58
C ILE A 168 1.01 -3.14 31.96
N ASP A 169 0.05 -2.25 32.16
CA ASP A 169 0.02 -0.91 31.57
C ASP A 169 0.12 0.22 32.59
N LYS A 170 0.13 -0.13 33.88
CA LYS A 170 0.28 0.80 35.00
C LYS A 170 1.25 0.21 36.02
N LEU A 171 1.71 1.07 36.94
CA LEU A 171 2.37 0.63 38.16
C LEU A 171 1.42 -0.30 38.94
N LEU A 172 1.96 -1.35 39.57
CA LEU A 172 1.18 -2.31 40.33
C LEU A 172 0.92 -1.75 41.74
N SER A 173 -0.35 -1.62 42.10
CA SER A 173 -0.76 -1.38 43.49
C SER A 173 -0.62 -2.63 44.35
N ASP A 174 -0.74 -2.52 45.68
CA ASP A 174 -0.67 -3.68 46.58
C ASP A 174 -1.72 -4.76 46.22
N ASN A 175 -2.92 -4.35 45.80
CA ASN A 175 -3.96 -5.25 45.32
C ASN A 175 -3.57 -5.92 44.00
N ASP A 176 -2.97 -5.18 43.05
CA ASP A 176 -2.49 -5.76 41.80
C ASP A 176 -1.35 -6.78 42.05
N ILE A 177 -0.47 -6.51 43.02
CA ILE A 177 0.61 -7.43 43.42
C ILE A 177 0.02 -8.70 44.03
N LYS A 178 -0.97 -8.58 44.93
CA LYS A 178 -1.65 -9.73 45.52
C LYS A 178 -2.32 -10.60 44.44
N ASP A 179 -2.99 -9.98 43.49
CA ASP A 179 -3.66 -10.69 42.40
C ASP A 179 -2.68 -11.28 41.38
N LEU A 180 -1.55 -10.61 41.13
CA LEU A 180 -0.45 -11.16 40.34
C LEU A 180 0.13 -12.41 41.01
N LYS A 181 0.44 -12.36 42.32
CA LYS A 181 0.90 -13.52 43.10
C LYS A 181 -0.08 -14.69 42.97
N MET A 182 -1.37 -14.43 43.20
CA MET A 182 -2.42 -15.45 43.08
C MET A 182 -2.44 -16.05 41.66
N PHE A 183 -2.40 -15.20 40.63
CA PHE A 183 -2.38 -15.64 39.25
C PHE A 183 -1.15 -16.52 38.96
N LEU A 184 0.04 -16.11 39.39
CA LEU A 184 1.28 -16.89 39.19
C LEU A 184 1.18 -18.25 39.90
N ASN A 185 0.67 -18.30 41.12
CA ASN A 185 0.51 -19.58 41.84
C ASN A 185 -0.41 -20.57 41.10
N ILE A 186 -1.47 -20.07 40.45
CA ILE A 186 -2.43 -20.90 39.71
C ILE A 186 -1.94 -21.28 38.31
N ASN A 187 -1.24 -20.37 37.65
CA ASN A 187 -0.97 -20.45 36.21
C ASN A 187 0.30 -21.24 35.89
N ASN A 188 0.18 -22.27 35.04
CA ASN A 188 1.32 -23.06 34.55
C ASN A 188 1.60 -22.88 33.04
N HIS A 189 0.93 -21.90 32.40
CA HIS A 189 0.95 -21.70 30.95
C HIS A 189 1.53 -20.35 30.52
N LEU A 190 1.89 -19.47 31.47
CA LEU A 190 2.40 -18.14 31.21
C LEU A 190 3.71 -18.21 30.43
N LYS A 191 3.73 -17.57 29.26
CA LYS A 191 4.89 -17.50 28.38
C LYS A 191 5.39 -16.06 28.21
N ARG A 192 4.49 -15.07 28.31
CA ARG A 192 4.82 -13.67 27.96
C ARG A 192 4.18 -12.65 28.90
N ILE A 193 4.94 -11.62 29.23
CA ILE A 193 4.46 -10.43 29.95
C ILE A 193 4.75 -9.21 29.08
N ASN A 194 3.71 -8.48 28.66
CA ASN A 194 3.87 -7.19 27.99
C ASN A 194 3.82 -6.07 29.02
N VAL A 195 4.84 -5.20 29.02
CA VAL A 195 4.92 -4.02 29.89
C VAL A 195 4.83 -2.77 29.00
N TYR A 196 3.79 -1.96 29.20
CA TYR A 196 3.52 -0.77 28.36
C TYR A 196 4.00 0.54 28.98
N ASN A 197 3.94 0.68 30.30
CA ASN A 197 4.43 1.86 31.00
C ASN A 197 5.71 1.50 31.75
N PHE A 198 6.84 1.56 31.05
CA PHE A 198 8.11 1.11 31.59
C PHE A 198 8.58 1.99 32.74
N SER A 199 8.88 1.36 33.87
CA SER A 199 9.79 1.88 34.89
C SER A 199 10.67 0.73 35.38
N PHE A 200 11.91 1.03 35.76
CA PHE A 200 12.82 -0.02 36.23
C PHE A 200 12.32 -0.70 37.51
N GLU A 201 11.65 0.05 38.39
CA GLU A 201 11.03 -0.49 39.61
C GLU A 201 9.87 -1.45 39.30
N LEU A 202 9.04 -1.15 38.30
CA LEU A 202 8.00 -2.08 37.86
C LEU A 202 8.59 -3.40 37.35
N ILE A 203 9.67 -3.33 36.58
CA ILE A 203 10.36 -4.54 36.10
C ILE A 203 10.94 -5.35 37.26
N LYS A 204 11.55 -4.69 38.26
CA LYS A 204 12.03 -5.37 39.47
C LYS A 204 10.91 -6.08 40.21
N GLN A 205 9.76 -5.40 40.42
CA GLN A 205 8.59 -5.98 41.08
C GLN A 205 8.13 -7.24 40.34
N ILE A 206 7.88 -7.15 39.04
CA ILE A 206 7.45 -8.29 38.22
C ILE A 206 8.43 -9.45 38.33
N VAL A 207 9.74 -9.18 38.21
CA VAL A 207 10.77 -10.21 38.24
C VAL A 207 10.91 -10.84 39.63
N GLY A 208 10.77 -10.05 40.69
CA GLY A 208 10.71 -10.54 42.06
C GLY A 208 9.57 -11.53 42.25
N GLU A 209 8.36 -11.17 41.81
CA GLU A 209 7.18 -12.04 41.92
C GLU A 209 7.31 -13.34 41.12
N LEU A 210 7.92 -13.28 39.94
CA LEU A 210 8.24 -14.48 39.15
C LEU A 210 9.28 -15.36 39.85
N ALA A 211 10.27 -14.76 40.52
CA ALA A 211 11.29 -15.50 41.25
C ALA A 211 10.72 -16.19 42.49
N ASP A 212 9.89 -15.49 43.26
CA ASP A 212 9.23 -16.02 44.46
C ASP A 212 8.25 -17.16 44.10
N SER A 213 7.58 -17.04 42.95
CA SER A 213 6.65 -18.07 42.44
C SER A 213 7.33 -19.16 41.59
N ILE A 214 8.68 -19.15 41.50
CA ILE A 214 9.51 -20.11 40.74
C ILE A 214 9.01 -20.30 39.30
N LYS A 215 8.71 -19.18 38.61
CA LYS A 215 8.25 -19.20 37.22
C LYS A 215 9.41 -19.00 36.26
N GLU A 216 9.52 -19.93 35.31
CA GLU A 216 10.64 -20.00 34.38
C GLU A 216 10.20 -19.87 32.91
N ASN A 217 11.15 -19.58 32.02
CA ASN A 217 10.97 -19.54 30.57
C ASN A 217 9.95 -18.49 30.11
N ILE A 218 9.90 -17.34 30.80
CA ILE A 218 8.97 -16.25 30.49
C ILE A 218 9.70 -15.15 29.73
N GLN A 219 9.07 -14.69 28.65
CA GLN A 219 9.53 -13.54 27.89
C GLN A 219 8.87 -12.25 28.39
N ILE A 220 9.68 -11.29 28.82
CA ILE A 220 9.25 -9.96 29.25
C ILE A 220 9.46 -8.99 28.08
N ILE A 221 8.36 -8.52 27.50
CA ILE A 221 8.35 -7.62 26.35
C ILE A 221 8.07 -6.20 26.84
N ILE A 222 9.10 -5.37 26.85
CA ILE A 222 9.01 -3.94 27.13
C ILE A 222 8.55 -3.24 25.84
N ARG A 223 7.38 -2.61 25.87
CA ARG A 223 6.83 -1.85 24.75
C ARG A 223 7.35 -0.42 24.81
N ALA A 224 8.28 -0.11 23.91
CA ALA A 224 8.85 1.21 23.80
C ALA A 224 7.98 2.06 22.86
N ASP A 225 7.50 3.20 23.33
CA ASP A 225 6.79 4.20 22.55
C ASP A 225 7.55 5.54 22.56
N ILE A 226 6.91 6.61 22.07
CA ILE A 226 7.56 7.92 22.00
C ILE A 226 7.79 8.50 23.40
N ASP A 227 6.93 8.17 24.35
CA ASP A 227 6.90 8.81 25.66
C ASP A 227 7.84 8.13 26.66
N ASN A 228 8.10 6.84 26.50
CA ASN A 228 8.89 6.06 27.45
C ASN A 228 10.27 5.59 26.94
N VAL A 229 10.62 5.84 25.67
CA VAL A 229 11.85 5.32 25.05
C VAL A 229 13.13 5.84 25.70
N GLU A 230 13.15 7.09 26.14
CA GLU A 230 14.33 7.70 26.79
C GLU A 230 14.61 7.01 28.12
N ASN A 231 13.58 6.85 28.96
CA ASN A 231 13.67 6.10 30.22
C ASN A 231 14.14 4.65 30.01
N ILE A 232 13.69 4.01 28.93
CA ILE A 232 14.13 2.65 28.56
C ILE A 232 15.62 2.67 28.20
N GLN A 233 16.07 3.63 27.38
CA GLN A 233 17.46 3.76 26.93
C GLN A 233 18.41 3.94 28.12
N ASP A 234 18.07 4.83 29.04
CA ASP A 234 18.85 5.07 30.26
C ASP A 234 18.93 3.83 31.16
N SER A 235 17.89 3.01 31.13
CA SER A 235 17.81 1.79 31.94
C SER A 235 18.43 0.55 31.27
N ILE A 236 18.91 0.63 30.03
CA ILE A 236 19.50 -0.52 29.30
C ILE A 236 20.63 -1.22 30.10
N PRO A 237 21.60 -0.50 30.71
CA PRO A 237 22.66 -1.15 31.48
C PRO A 237 22.12 -1.95 32.67
N HIS A 238 21.11 -1.41 33.36
CA HIS A 238 20.45 -2.06 34.48
C HIS A 238 19.63 -3.28 34.04
N LEU A 239 18.91 -3.17 32.93
CA LEU A 239 18.17 -4.30 32.32
C LEU A 239 19.11 -5.42 31.88
N LYS A 240 20.29 -5.12 31.33
CA LYS A 240 21.30 -6.13 30.97
C LYS A 240 21.81 -6.89 32.19
N THR A 241 22.04 -6.18 33.30
CA THR A 241 22.44 -6.79 34.57
C THR A 241 21.37 -7.74 35.07
N LEU A 242 20.12 -7.28 35.04
CA LEU A 242 18.96 -8.05 35.50
C LEU A 242 18.69 -9.27 34.60
N ASP A 243 18.78 -9.12 33.28
CA ASP A 243 18.75 -10.23 32.30
C ASP A 243 19.81 -11.26 32.65
N LYS A 244 21.08 -10.85 32.83
CA LYS A 244 22.17 -11.77 33.16
C LYS A 244 21.92 -12.56 34.47
N LEU A 245 21.37 -11.92 35.49
CA LEU A 245 21.07 -12.56 36.78
C LEU A 245 19.98 -13.63 36.66
N TYR A 246 18.86 -13.30 36.01
CA TYR A 246 17.69 -14.18 35.97
C TYR A 246 17.63 -15.09 34.74
N LYS A 247 18.44 -14.85 33.71
CA LYS A 247 18.53 -15.73 32.54
C LYS A 247 19.13 -17.10 32.86
N LYS A 248 20.09 -17.16 33.78
CA LYS A 248 20.64 -18.45 34.24
C LYS A 248 19.72 -19.16 35.24
N LYS A 249 19.08 -18.39 36.14
CA LYS A 249 18.26 -18.94 37.23
C LYS A 249 16.85 -19.35 36.78
N LEU A 250 16.19 -18.50 35.99
CA LEU A 250 14.78 -18.64 35.60
C LEU A 250 14.55 -18.62 34.08
N LYS A 251 15.60 -18.49 33.26
CA LYS A 251 15.51 -18.42 31.78
C LYS A 251 14.57 -17.31 31.28
N LEU A 252 14.57 -16.16 31.96
CA LEU A 252 13.82 -14.99 31.51
C LEU A 252 14.46 -14.40 30.24
N ASP A 253 13.62 -13.95 29.30
CA ASP A 253 14.04 -13.32 28.03
C ASP A 253 13.48 -11.90 27.94
N PHE A 254 14.34 -10.89 28.04
CA PHE A 254 13.94 -9.47 27.92
C PHE A 254 14.01 -8.99 26.47
N LYS A 255 12.90 -8.44 25.96
CA LYS A 255 12.84 -7.86 24.61
C LYS A 255 12.24 -6.47 24.63
N ILE A 256 12.89 -5.53 23.94
CA ILE A 256 12.36 -4.20 23.69
C ILE A 256 11.70 -4.20 22.30
N LYS A 257 10.41 -3.84 22.24
CA LYS A 257 9.66 -3.67 20.98
C LYS A 257 9.19 -2.24 20.82
N TYR A 258 9.80 -1.54 19.88
CA TYR A 258 9.42 -0.17 19.50
C TYR A 258 8.07 -0.12 18.78
N SER A 259 7.27 0.90 19.11
CA SER A 259 5.99 1.21 18.50
C SER A 259 6.15 1.57 17.02
N PHE A 260 5.07 1.40 16.26
CA PHE A 260 5.05 1.79 14.85
C PHE A 260 5.31 3.30 14.68
N GLU A 261 4.73 4.12 15.55
CA GLU A 261 4.91 5.57 15.53
C GLU A 261 6.35 5.99 15.76
N TYR A 262 7.02 5.38 16.75
CA TYR A 262 8.45 5.63 17.01
C TYR A 262 9.30 5.27 15.79
N LYS A 263 9.06 4.09 15.19
CA LYS A 263 9.78 3.65 14.00
C LYS A 263 9.56 4.61 12.84
N ARG A 264 8.31 5.01 12.58
CA ARG A 264 7.97 5.95 11.50
C ARG A 264 8.69 7.29 11.68
N LYS A 265 8.67 7.86 12.90
CA LYS A 265 9.31 9.15 13.20
C LYS A 265 10.84 9.10 13.07
N ASN A 266 11.44 7.94 13.29
CA ASN A 266 12.91 7.79 13.31
C ASN A 266 13.48 7.00 12.11
N ILE A 267 12.66 6.60 11.13
CA ILE A 267 13.11 5.76 10.01
C ILE A 267 14.22 6.44 9.19
N LEU A 268 14.07 7.73 8.89
CA LEU A 268 15.06 8.50 8.12
C LEU A 268 16.38 8.65 8.86
N LYS A 269 16.34 8.81 10.20
CA LYS A 269 17.55 8.89 11.03
C LYS A 269 18.32 7.57 11.09
N GLN A 270 17.65 6.46 10.80
CA GLN A 270 18.24 5.13 10.79
C GLN A 270 18.71 4.68 9.39
N ILE A 271 18.43 5.47 8.35
CA ILE A 271 18.98 5.20 7.01
C ILE A 271 20.49 5.39 7.08
N SER A 272 21.25 4.35 6.72
CA SER A 272 22.70 4.45 6.68
C SER A 272 23.15 5.25 5.47
N ASN A 273 24.30 5.92 5.58
CA ASN A 273 24.92 6.66 4.46
C ASN A 273 25.11 5.77 3.22
N ASN A 274 25.32 4.46 3.41
CA ASN A 274 25.48 3.49 2.32
C ASN A 274 24.18 3.31 1.51
N VAL A 275 23.01 3.27 2.18
CA VAL A 275 21.72 3.14 1.50
C VAL A 275 21.44 4.39 0.65
N LEU A 276 21.77 5.57 1.19
CA LEU A 276 21.64 6.83 0.45
C LEU A 276 22.57 6.85 -0.77
N LEU A 277 23.84 6.45 -0.61
CA LEU A 277 24.82 6.40 -1.70
C LEU A 277 24.37 5.47 -2.83
N VAL A 278 23.93 4.25 -2.52
CA VAL A 278 23.43 3.29 -3.52
C VAL A 278 22.21 3.85 -4.26
N SER A 279 21.29 4.51 -3.53
CA SER A 279 20.11 5.15 -4.14
C SER A 279 20.51 6.24 -5.14
N CYS A 280 21.48 7.08 -4.79
CA CYS A 280 22.00 8.11 -5.68
C CYS A 280 22.66 7.51 -6.94
N ILE A 281 23.43 6.43 -6.80
CA ILE A 281 24.07 5.76 -7.96
C ILE A 281 22.99 5.23 -8.92
N ILE A 282 21.94 4.58 -8.41
CA ILE A 282 20.84 4.06 -9.23
C ILE A 282 20.15 5.20 -9.99
N ILE A 283 19.85 6.32 -9.32
CA ILE A 283 19.22 7.49 -9.95
C ILE A 283 20.11 8.07 -11.06
N SER A 284 21.41 8.16 -10.83
CA SER A 284 22.37 8.63 -11.84
C SER A 284 22.41 7.71 -13.06
N ILE A 285 22.41 6.38 -12.87
CA ILE A 285 22.38 5.40 -13.97
C ILE A 285 21.10 5.56 -14.80
N ILE A 286 19.93 5.66 -14.15
CA ILE A 286 18.64 5.83 -14.84
C ILE A 286 18.63 7.13 -15.65
N SER A 287 19.18 8.21 -15.09
CA SER A 287 19.26 9.51 -15.76
C SER A 287 20.16 9.46 -17.01
N ILE A 288 21.32 8.78 -16.91
CA ILE A 288 22.24 8.59 -18.03
C ILE A 288 21.59 7.74 -19.13
N LEU A 289 20.95 6.62 -18.78
CA LEU A 289 20.24 5.77 -19.75
C LEU A 289 19.13 6.52 -20.48
N SER A 290 18.36 7.33 -19.75
CA SER A 290 17.30 8.15 -20.33
C SER A 290 17.86 9.19 -21.31
N PHE A 291 18.98 9.83 -20.96
CA PHE A 291 19.68 10.76 -21.83
C PHE A 291 20.18 10.10 -23.12
N ILE A 292 20.82 8.92 -23.00
CA ILE A 292 21.30 8.14 -24.15
C ILE A 292 20.14 7.77 -25.09
N LEU A 293 18.99 7.34 -24.56
CA LEU A 293 17.83 7.01 -25.37
C LEU A 293 17.27 8.22 -26.13
N ILE A 294 17.24 9.40 -25.50
CA ILE A 294 16.78 10.64 -26.14
C ILE A 294 17.73 11.03 -27.28
N GLU A 295 19.05 11.02 -27.03
CA GLU A 295 20.05 11.36 -28.05
C GLU A 295 20.07 10.34 -29.19
N TYR A 296 19.86 9.05 -28.91
CA TYR A 296 19.71 8.03 -29.94
C TYR A 296 18.50 8.29 -30.84
N ASN A 297 17.32 8.61 -30.28
CA ASN A 297 16.15 8.97 -31.08
C ASN A 297 16.41 10.24 -31.92
N ASN A 298 17.10 11.23 -31.36
CA ASN A 298 17.48 12.44 -32.09
C ASN A 298 18.39 12.12 -33.27
N PHE A 299 19.41 11.28 -33.07
CA PHE A 299 20.32 10.85 -34.10
C PHE A 299 19.57 10.14 -35.24
N ILE A 300 18.77 9.11 -34.92
CA ILE A 300 18.02 8.34 -35.92
C ILE A 300 17.07 9.24 -36.72
N THR A 301 16.33 10.13 -36.04
CA THR A 301 15.40 11.05 -36.70
C THR A 301 16.12 11.94 -37.70
N LYS A 302 17.29 12.47 -37.33
CA LYS A 302 18.11 13.30 -38.20
C LYS A 302 18.60 12.51 -39.41
N THR A 303 19.18 11.33 -39.17
CA THR A 303 19.70 10.46 -40.23
C THR A 303 18.62 10.08 -41.23
N GLN A 304 17.42 9.72 -40.77
CA GLN A 304 16.27 9.42 -41.64
C GLN A 304 15.86 10.64 -42.48
N GLY A 305 15.83 11.84 -41.89
CA GLY A 305 15.51 13.06 -42.63
C GLY A 305 16.55 13.39 -43.71
N ASP A 306 17.84 13.27 -43.37
CA ASP A 306 18.95 13.52 -44.29
C ASP A 306 18.96 12.48 -45.43
N GLU A 307 18.75 11.19 -45.13
CA GLU A 307 18.67 10.10 -46.11
C GLU A 307 17.51 10.30 -47.10
N LEU A 308 16.29 10.57 -46.60
CA LEU A 308 15.12 10.78 -47.45
C LEU A 308 15.28 12.00 -48.37
N LYS A 309 16.01 13.01 -47.91
CA LYS A 309 16.33 14.22 -48.69
C LYS A 309 17.38 13.96 -49.78
N GLU A 310 18.30 13.03 -49.59
CA GLU A 310 19.21 12.62 -50.66
C GLU A 310 18.48 11.73 -51.68
N ILE A 311 17.61 10.81 -51.24
CA ILE A 311 16.78 10.00 -52.13
C ILE A 311 15.95 10.87 -53.08
N SER A 312 15.41 12.00 -52.59
CA SER A 312 14.62 12.93 -53.42
C SER A 312 15.44 13.88 -54.31
N LYS A 313 16.78 13.86 -54.23
CA LYS A 313 17.65 14.74 -55.05
C LYS A 313 18.40 13.99 -56.14
N VAL A 314 18.80 12.75 -55.88
CA VAL A 314 19.74 11.99 -56.70
C VAL A 314 19.23 11.71 -58.12
N GLU A 315 17.93 11.80 -58.39
CA GLU A 315 17.39 11.56 -59.75
C GLU A 315 17.10 12.80 -60.58
N ILE A 316 17.25 14.01 -60.02
CA ILE A 316 17.10 15.27 -60.79
C ILE A 316 18.36 15.52 -61.67
N THR A 317 19.47 14.83 -61.42
CA THR A 317 20.75 15.03 -62.12
C THR A 317 21.04 14.08 -63.28
N ASP A 318 20.25 13.03 -63.50
CA ASP A 318 20.54 12.04 -64.55
C ASP A 318 19.78 12.28 -65.88
N SER A 319 18.96 13.35 -65.98
CA SER A 319 18.17 13.64 -67.20
C SER A 319 18.65 14.82 -68.06
N ASP A 320 19.63 15.61 -67.62
CA ASP A 320 20.07 16.82 -68.34
C ASP A 320 21.60 16.89 -68.50
N GLU A 321 22.18 16.06 -69.38
CA GLU A 321 23.43 16.39 -70.10
C GLU A 321 23.70 15.39 -71.25
N THR A 322 23.08 15.61 -72.41
CA THR A 322 23.70 15.20 -73.68
C THR A 322 24.60 16.34 -74.15
N ASN A 323 25.91 16.20 -74.00
CA ASN A 323 26.88 16.92 -74.81
C ASN A 323 27.82 15.93 -75.52
N ILE A 324 27.81 16.10 -76.84
CA ILE A 324 28.61 15.43 -77.86
C ILE A 324 30.05 15.96 -77.75
N GLU A 325 31.04 15.06 -77.70
CA GLU A 325 32.25 15.10 -78.55
C GLU A 325 33.26 13.97 -78.19
N ASP A 326 33.46 13.10 -79.19
CA ASP A 326 34.70 12.46 -79.65
C ASP A 326 35.71 11.81 -78.67
N ASN A 327 35.86 10.48 -78.78
CA ASN A 327 37.03 9.86 -79.43
C ASN A 327 37.02 8.31 -79.45
N ASN A 328 37.02 7.76 -80.67
CA ASN A 328 37.91 6.70 -81.18
C ASN A 328 38.37 5.54 -80.26
N ASN A 329 37.83 4.33 -80.47
CA ASN A 329 38.46 3.25 -81.27
C ASN A 329 38.06 1.82 -80.82
N ASN A 330 37.73 1.03 -81.85
CA ASN A 330 37.83 -0.44 -82.03
C ASN A 330 36.91 -1.38 -81.23
N VAL A 331 35.91 -1.99 -81.90
CA VAL A 331 35.92 -3.31 -82.61
C VAL A 331 35.63 -4.43 -81.59
N GLN A 332 34.55 -5.22 -81.66
CA GLN A 332 34.15 -6.11 -82.78
C GLN A 332 32.76 -6.78 -82.52
N GLU A 333 31.95 -6.96 -83.59
CA GLU A 333 31.04 -8.08 -83.96
C GLU A 333 30.04 -8.66 -82.92
N ASP A 334 28.77 -9.02 -83.20
CA ASP A 334 28.00 -9.14 -84.44
C ASP A 334 26.50 -9.37 -84.12
N GLU A 335 25.69 -9.28 -85.18
CA GLU A 335 24.34 -9.86 -85.43
C GLU A 335 23.11 -8.93 -85.48
N GLU A 336 22.64 -8.82 -86.74
CA GLU A 336 21.48 -8.14 -87.30
C GLU A 336 20.12 -8.76 -86.90
N ILE A 337 19.03 -7.99 -87.02
CA ILE A 337 17.95 -8.18 -88.01
C ILE A 337 16.90 -7.05 -87.84
N GLU A 338 17.09 -6.03 -88.66
CA GLU A 338 16.19 -5.41 -89.66
C GLU A 338 14.63 -5.47 -89.60
N GLN A 339 14.06 -4.32 -90.04
CA GLN A 339 12.77 -4.03 -90.71
C GLN A 339 11.55 -3.61 -89.85
N GLU A 340 10.73 -2.61 -90.18
CA GLU A 340 10.64 -1.59 -91.24
C GLU A 340 9.52 -0.60 -90.80
N THR A 341 9.55 0.63 -91.33
CA THR A 341 8.51 1.69 -91.19
C THR A 341 7.44 1.53 -92.30
N PRO A 342 6.29 2.28 -92.35
CA PRO A 342 6.30 3.71 -92.76
C PRO A 342 5.15 4.63 -92.26
N ASN A 343 5.52 5.92 -92.10
CA ASN A 343 4.84 7.18 -92.48
C ASN A 343 3.37 7.49 -92.13
N GLY A 344 3.15 8.72 -91.62
CA GLY A 344 1.82 9.37 -91.67
C GLY A 344 1.57 10.68 -90.92
N ASP A 345 2.53 11.61 -90.88
CA ASP A 345 2.39 13.08 -90.93
C ASP A 345 1.56 13.93 -89.89
N SER A 346 2.28 14.96 -89.42
CA SER A 346 1.93 16.34 -89.02
C SER A 346 1.08 16.73 -87.78
N ASN A 347 1.80 17.38 -86.86
CA ASN A 347 1.58 18.74 -86.32
C ASN A 347 0.66 18.98 -85.10
N ASN A 348 1.32 19.05 -83.94
CA ASN A 348 1.69 20.30 -83.23
C ASN A 348 1.14 20.50 -81.80
N SER A 349 2.08 20.85 -80.92
CA SER A 349 1.98 21.67 -79.70
C SER A 349 1.26 21.11 -78.46
N ASN A 350 2.04 20.52 -77.54
CA ASN A 350 2.17 20.94 -76.14
C ASN A 350 3.10 19.95 -75.38
N SER A 351 4.37 20.32 -75.20
CA SER A 351 5.35 19.53 -74.45
C SER A 351 6.15 20.43 -73.53
N ASP A 352 5.56 20.82 -72.41
CA ASP A 352 6.27 21.36 -71.22
C ASP A 352 5.62 20.92 -69.90
N SER A 353 4.43 20.31 -69.92
CA SER A 353 3.74 19.81 -68.72
C SER A 353 3.96 18.33 -68.41
N ASN A 354 4.37 17.51 -69.39
CA ASN A 354 4.56 16.07 -69.19
C ASN A 354 5.91 15.71 -68.55
N THR A 355 6.99 16.40 -68.87
CA THR A 355 8.33 16.10 -68.33
C THR A 355 8.43 16.39 -66.83
N ASN A 356 7.94 17.54 -66.39
CA ASN A 356 7.94 17.93 -64.97
C ASN A 356 7.00 17.09 -64.10
N THR A 357 5.86 16.62 -64.64
CA THR A 357 4.94 15.75 -63.90
C THR A 357 5.44 14.31 -63.82
N VAL A 358 6.11 13.82 -64.86
CA VAL A 358 6.74 12.49 -64.87
C VAL A 358 7.90 12.41 -63.86
N ALA A 359 8.83 13.38 -63.86
CA ALA A 359 9.95 13.42 -62.93
C ALA A 359 9.50 13.51 -61.44
N LEU A 360 8.46 14.32 -61.15
CA LEU A 360 7.84 14.34 -59.82
C LEU A 360 7.32 12.97 -59.42
N THR A 361 6.63 12.29 -60.33
CA THR A 361 6.03 10.99 -60.05
C THR A 361 7.11 9.98 -59.67
N GLU A 362 8.26 9.98 -60.34
CA GLU A 362 9.38 9.07 -60.09
C GLU A 362 10.02 9.28 -58.70
N ASP A 363 10.34 10.52 -58.31
CA ASP A 363 10.86 10.85 -56.96
C ASP A 363 9.92 10.35 -55.86
N TYR A 364 8.60 10.53 -56.06
CA TYR A 364 7.60 10.07 -55.11
C TYR A 364 7.35 8.55 -55.15
N GLN A 365 7.57 7.85 -56.27
CA GLN A 365 7.48 6.39 -56.30
C GLN A 365 8.44 5.74 -55.30
N LYS A 366 9.66 6.26 -55.19
CA LYS A 366 10.63 5.77 -54.20
C LYS A 366 10.17 6.01 -52.77
N LEU A 367 9.70 7.21 -52.47
CA LEU A 367 9.17 7.53 -51.13
C LEU A 367 7.93 6.67 -50.81
N LEU A 368 7.04 6.45 -51.78
CA LEU A 368 5.88 5.58 -51.66
C LEU A 368 6.27 4.11 -51.47
N SER A 369 7.38 3.66 -52.06
CA SER A 369 7.89 2.30 -51.88
C SER A 369 8.41 2.04 -50.46
N ILE A 370 8.96 3.08 -49.82
CA ILE A 370 9.41 3.03 -48.41
C ILE A 370 8.20 3.19 -47.48
N ASN A 371 7.35 4.17 -47.76
CA ASN A 371 6.13 4.44 -47.01
C ASN A 371 4.99 4.86 -47.94
N ASN A 372 4.04 3.94 -48.12
CA ASN A 372 2.84 4.14 -48.93
C ASN A 372 1.86 5.21 -48.39
N GLU A 373 2.09 5.74 -47.19
CA GLU A 373 1.34 6.87 -46.61
C GLU A 373 1.97 8.22 -46.97
N THR A 374 3.00 8.26 -47.81
CA THR A 374 3.58 9.51 -48.33
C THR A 374 2.56 10.27 -49.17
N VAL A 375 2.37 11.55 -48.86
CA VAL A 375 1.42 12.43 -49.55
C VAL A 375 2.08 13.63 -50.21
N GLY A 376 3.35 13.90 -49.92
CA GLY A 376 4.04 15.04 -50.51
C GLY A 376 5.37 15.38 -49.85
N TRP A 377 5.89 16.55 -50.16
CA TRP A 377 7.12 17.10 -49.61
C TRP A 377 6.94 18.55 -49.18
N LEU A 378 7.33 18.89 -47.96
CA LEU A 378 7.23 20.23 -47.37
C LEU A 378 8.61 20.85 -47.16
N LYS A 379 8.80 22.04 -47.71
CA LYS A 379 9.97 22.88 -47.51
C LYS A 379 9.56 24.30 -47.12
N VAL A 380 10.15 24.83 -46.05
CA VAL A 380 9.94 26.22 -45.62
C VAL A 380 11.27 26.97 -45.73
N ASN A 381 11.29 28.01 -46.57
CA ASN A 381 12.50 28.76 -46.89
C ASN A 381 13.23 29.28 -45.64
N ASN A 382 14.56 29.22 -45.65
CA ASN A 382 15.41 29.72 -44.56
C ASN A 382 15.02 29.15 -43.17
N THR A 383 14.59 27.89 -43.16
CA THR A 383 14.43 27.03 -41.98
C THR A 383 15.08 25.66 -42.26
N LYS A 384 15.09 24.75 -41.28
CA LYS A 384 15.50 23.35 -41.48
C LYS A 384 14.35 22.43 -41.90
N ILE A 385 13.15 22.98 -42.13
CA ILE A 385 11.98 22.20 -42.54
C ILE A 385 12.13 21.87 -44.02
N ASP A 386 12.44 20.60 -44.28
CA ASP A 386 12.64 20.04 -45.62
C ASP A 386 12.42 18.52 -45.51
N TYR A 387 11.15 18.10 -45.48
CA TYR A 387 10.75 16.75 -45.08
C TYR A 387 9.64 16.17 -45.96
N PRO A 388 9.59 14.84 -46.16
CA PRO A 388 8.42 14.18 -46.71
C PRO A 388 7.26 14.26 -45.71
N VAL A 389 6.06 14.46 -46.24
CA VAL A 389 4.81 14.53 -45.49
C VAL A 389 4.07 13.22 -45.67
N VAL A 390 3.62 12.64 -44.56
CA VAL A 390 2.85 11.40 -44.54
C VAL A 390 1.43 11.63 -44.03
N LYS A 391 0.51 10.70 -44.27
CA LYS A 391 -0.87 10.81 -43.80
C LYS A 391 -1.40 9.45 -43.33
N ALA A 392 -1.83 9.40 -42.08
CA ALA A 392 -2.51 8.25 -41.49
C ALA A 392 -4.04 8.43 -41.48
N SER A 393 -4.76 7.42 -41.00
CA SER A 393 -6.22 7.47 -40.80
C SER A 393 -6.66 8.30 -39.57
N ASN A 394 -5.71 8.82 -38.80
CA ASN A 394 -5.92 9.69 -37.65
C ASN A 394 -4.73 10.67 -37.51
N ASN A 395 -4.84 11.63 -36.57
CA ASN A 395 -3.77 12.60 -36.28
C ASN A 395 -2.83 12.16 -35.15
N ASP A 396 -2.90 10.90 -34.69
CA ASP A 396 -2.15 10.40 -33.53
C ASP A 396 -0.96 9.53 -33.94
N TYR A 397 -1.07 8.75 -35.02
CA TYR A 397 -0.08 7.74 -35.41
C TYR A 397 1.33 8.34 -35.60
N TYR A 398 1.46 9.38 -36.41
CA TYR A 398 2.76 10.02 -36.68
C TYR A 398 3.21 11.03 -35.60
N LEU A 399 2.48 11.14 -34.48
CA LEU A 399 3.02 11.85 -33.30
C LEU A 399 4.18 11.09 -32.66
N ASN A 400 4.19 9.77 -32.75
CA ASN A 400 5.19 8.91 -32.11
C ASN A 400 5.74 7.81 -33.05
N HIS A 401 5.61 7.99 -34.36
CA HIS A 401 6.20 7.12 -35.38
C HIS A 401 7.01 7.93 -36.38
N SER A 402 8.11 7.37 -36.87
CA SER A 402 8.92 7.97 -37.93
C SER A 402 8.37 7.65 -39.33
N PHE A 403 9.01 8.20 -40.37
CA PHE A 403 8.68 7.90 -41.77
C PHE A 403 8.63 6.39 -42.06
N TYR A 404 9.57 5.62 -41.51
CA TYR A 404 9.67 4.17 -41.67
C TYR A 404 8.68 3.38 -40.81
N LYS A 405 7.66 4.04 -40.24
CA LYS A 405 6.63 3.44 -39.37
C LYS A 405 7.19 2.79 -38.10
N GLN A 406 8.39 3.18 -37.67
CA GLN A 406 9.00 2.74 -36.42
C GLN A 406 8.65 3.70 -35.27
N SER A 407 8.48 3.18 -34.06
CA SER A 407 8.25 3.99 -32.86
C SER A 407 9.39 5.00 -32.66
N ASN A 408 9.05 6.28 -32.57
CA ASN A 408 9.99 7.38 -32.45
C ASN A 408 9.35 8.55 -31.69
N PHE A 409 9.93 8.95 -30.55
CA PHE A 409 9.41 10.05 -29.73
C PHE A 409 9.38 11.41 -30.43
N ASN A 410 10.19 11.59 -31.48
CA ASN A 410 10.25 12.80 -32.28
C ASN A 410 9.15 12.86 -33.36
N GLY A 411 8.41 11.76 -33.57
CA GLY A 411 7.37 11.65 -34.58
C GLY A 411 7.85 11.91 -36.01
N TRP A 412 6.93 12.33 -36.87
CA TRP A 412 7.22 12.77 -38.24
C TRP A 412 6.36 13.99 -38.63
N ILE A 413 6.60 14.56 -39.81
CA ILE A 413 5.74 15.59 -40.40
C ILE A 413 4.54 14.91 -41.07
N TYR A 414 3.32 15.27 -40.69
CA TYR A 414 2.13 14.60 -41.19
C TYR A 414 0.96 15.54 -41.52
N MET A 415 0.19 15.17 -42.53
CA MET A 415 -1.03 15.86 -42.95
C MET A 415 -2.23 15.41 -42.10
N ASP A 416 -3.20 16.31 -41.90
CA ASP A 416 -4.44 15.99 -41.20
C ASP A 416 -5.21 14.86 -41.90
N TYR A 417 -5.75 13.92 -41.12
CA TYR A 417 -6.48 12.76 -41.65
C TYR A 417 -7.70 13.13 -42.50
N ARG A 418 -8.30 14.32 -42.28
CA ARG A 418 -9.46 14.83 -43.02
C ARG A 418 -9.09 15.37 -44.41
N ASN A 419 -7.83 15.70 -44.63
CA ASN A 419 -7.40 16.19 -45.95
C ASN A 419 -7.27 15.04 -46.95
N ASP A 420 -7.69 15.25 -48.20
CA ASP A 420 -7.49 14.27 -49.28
C ASP A 420 -6.24 14.68 -50.09
N PRO A 421 -5.17 13.86 -50.11
CA PRO A 421 -3.91 14.21 -50.76
C PRO A 421 -3.97 14.26 -52.29
N ASN A 422 -5.01 13.67 -52.91
CA ASN A 422 -5.19 13.69 -54.36
C ASN A 422 -5.93 14.95 -54.84
N ARG A 423 -6.52 15.72 -53.92
CA ARG A 423 -7.12 17.03 -54.18
C ARG A 423 -6.43 18.10 -53.33
N VAL A 424 -6.64 19.36 -53.68
CA VAL A 424 -6.23 20.47 -52.80
C VAL A 424 -7.48 20.98 -52.10
N ASP A 425 -7.67 20.54 -50.86
CA ASP A 425 -8.76 21.01 -49.99
C ASP A 425 -8.66 22.51 -49.72
N GLN A 426 -9.76 23.13 -49.28
CA GLN A 426 -9.79 24.56 -48.98
C GLN A 426 -8.70 24.95 -47.97
N ASN A 427 -8.45 24.12 -46.96
CA ASN A 427 -7.33 24.25 -46.04
C ASN A 427 -6.60 22.92 -45.86
N THR A 428 -5.37 22.83 -46.35
CA THR A 428 -4.47 21.71 -46.10
C THR A 428 -3.75 21.93 -44.78
N ILE A 429 -3.85 21.00 -43.83
CA ILE A 429 -3.27 21.16 -42.49
C ILE A 429 -2.11 20.16 -42.33
N ILE A 430 -0.95 20.66 -41.91
CA ILE A 430 0.24 19.86 -41.64
C ILE A 430 0.74 20.11 -40.21
N TYR A 431 1.02 19.02 -39.52
CA TYR A 431 1.51 18.96 -38.16
C TYR A 431 2.98 18.53 -38.12
N GLY A 432 3.68 18.98 -37.08
CA GLY A 432 5.03 18.54 -36.76
C GLY A 432 5.45 18.95 -35.36
N HIS A 433 6.35 18.19 -34.74
CA HIS A 433 6.86 18.50 -33.41
C HIS A 433 7.80 19.72 -33.41
N ASN A 434 7.70 20.55 -32.36
CA ASN A 434 8.63 21.66 -32.11
C ASN A 434 9.78 21.16 -31.24
N LEU A 435 10.75 20.48 -31.88
CA LEU A 435 11.88 19.87 -31.17
C LEU A 435 12.97 20.91 -30.89
N LYS A 436 13.52 20.90 -29.68
CA LYS A 436 14.57 21.86 -29.25
C LYS A 436 15.85 21.81 -30.08
N ASN A 437 16.15 20.66 -30.68
CA ASN A 437 17.29 20.48 -31.58
C ASN A 437 17.04 21.04 -32.99
N GLY A 438 15.84 21.57 -33.26
CA GLY A 438 15.48 22.23 -34.52
C GLY A 438 15.00 21.28 -35.62
N MET A 439 14.92 19.97 -35.38
CA MET A 439 14.33 19.02 -36.32
C MET A 439 12.81 19.15 -36.39
N MET A 440 12.18 18.55 -37.41
CA MET A 440 10.74 18.66 -37.65
C MET A 440 10.31 20.12 -37.76
N PHE A 441 9.32 20.57 -36.98
CA PHE A 441 8.92 21.98 -36.90
C PHE A 441 9.70 22.76 -35.83
N GLY A 442 10.79 22.22 -35.29
CA GLY A 442 11.66 22.87 -34.31
C GLY A 442 12.23 24.21 -34.77
N THR A 443 12.49 24.38 -36.08
CA THR A 443 12.87 25.68 -36.65
C THR A 443 11.69 26.54 -37.09
N LEU A 444 10.45 26.07 -37.03
CA LEU A 444 9.29 26.90 -37.42
C LEU A 444 9.20 28.17 -36.56
N GLN A 445 9.67 28.14 -35.32
CA GLN A 445 9.75 29.33 -34.46
C GLN A 445 10.57 30.50 -35.03
N THR A 446 11.44 30.27 -36.03
CA THR A 446 12.20 31.36 -36.67
C THR A 446 11.28 32.35 -37.37
N VAL A 447 10.09 31.92 -37.79
CA VAL A 447 9.11 32.77 -38.47
C VAL A 447 8.58 33.91 -37.58
N LEU A 448 8.68 33.78 -36.26
CA LEU A 448 8.31 34.82 -35.30
C LEU A 448 9.36 35.94 -35.20
N LYS A 449 10.57 35.73 -35.73
CA LYS A 449 11.62 36.76 -35.71
C LYS A 449 11.34 37.81 -36.77
N GLU A 450 11.44 39.07 -36.39
CA GLU A 450 11.21 40.21 -37.28
C GLU A 450 12.09 40.16 -38.54
N SER A 451 13.36 39.84 -38.39
CA SER A 451 14.29 39.67 -39.51
C SER A 451 13.88 38.55 -40.47
N TRP A 452 13.16 37.53 -40.00
CA TRP A 452 12.69 36.45 -40.84
C TRP A 452 11.41 36.84 -41.58
N HIS A 453 10.36 37.30 -40.87
CA HIS A 453 9.07 37.58 -41.52
C HIS A 453 9.01 38.90 -42.28
N ASN A 454 10.03 39.76 -42.17
CA ASN A 454 10.18 40.95 -43.03
C ASN A 454 11.01 40.71 -44.29
N ASN A 455 11.65 39.55 -44.45
CA ASN A 455 12.37 39.22 -45.68
C ASN A 455 11.42 38.53 -46.68
N PRO A 456 11.13 39.11 -47.85
CA PRO A 456 10.24 38.52 -48.86
C PRO A 456 10.65 37.11 -49.31
N ASP A 457 11.95 36.81 -49.37
CA ASP A 457 12.47 35.49 -49.80
C ASP A 457 12.05 34.35 -48.86
N ASN A 458 11.69 34.68 -47.62
CA ASN A 458 11.24 33.72 -46.62
C ASN A 458 9.76 33.39 -46.72
N LEU A 459 8.98 34.24 -47.39
CA LEU A 459 7.51 34.21 -47.28
C LEU A 459 6.84 33.19 -48.22
N THR A 460 7.63 32.42 -48.96
CA THR A 460 7.14 31.32 -49.80
C THR A 460 7.45 29.97 -49.14
N ILE A 461 6.43 29.12 -49.05
CA ILE A 461 6.51 27.72 -48.65
C ILE A 461 6.33 26.86 -49.90
N THR A 462 7.13 25.81 -50.06
CA THR A 462 6.90 24.79 -51.07
C THR A 462 6.26 23.59 -50.40
N PHE A 463 5.04 23.23 -50.81
CA PHE A 463 4.43 21.97 -50.39
C PHE A 463 3.90 21.27 -51.64
N ASN A 464 4.64 20.29 -52.11
CA ASN A 464 4.29 19.53 -53.30
C ASN A 464 3.51 18.29 -52.87
N THR A 465 2.46 17.94 -53.60
CA THR A 465 1.85 16.60 -53.50
C THR A 465 2.58 15.65 -54.44
N THR A 466 2.29 14.35 -54.35
CA THR A 466 2.86 13.34 -55.25
C THR A 466 2.65 13.66 -56.73
N ASN A 467 1.62 14.43 -57.07
CA ASN A 467 1.20 14.71 -58.45
C ASN A 467 1.32 16.20 -58.85
N LYS A 468 1.62 17.11 -57.91
CA LYS A 468 1.59 18.56 -58.17
C LYS A 468 2.68 19.31 -57.41
N GLN A 469 3.44 20.12 -58.13
CA GLN A 469 4.27 21.18 -57.53
C GLN A 469 3.40 22.37 -57.15
N MET A 470 3.61 22.89 -55.94
CA MET A 470 2.83 24.01 -55.43
C MET A 470 3.68 24.92 -54.53
N LYS A 471 3.53 26.22 -54.75
CA LYS A 471 4.10 27.27 -53.91
C LYS A 471 2.99 27.96 -53.13
N TRP A 472 3.29 28.37 -51.91
CA TRP A 472 2.32 28.92 -50.98
C TRP A 472 2.88 30.19 -50.35
N GLN A 473 2.18 31.30 -50.55
CA GLN A 473 2.55 32.62 -50.04
C GLN A 473 1.98 32.84 -48.64
N ILE A 474 2.84 33.04 -47.65
CA ILE A 474 2.43 33.29 -46.25
C ILE A 474 1.59 34.56 -46.16
N PHE A 475 0.42 34.46 -45.50
CA PHE A 475 -0.47 35.60 -45.23
C PHE A 475 -0.78 35.79 -43.74
N SER A 476 -0.48 34.81 -42.88
CA SER A 476 -0.70 34.93 -41.44
C SER A 476 0.28 34.07 -40.64
N ILE A 477 0.78 34.62 -39.53
CA ILE A 477 1.66 33.94 -38.57
C ILE A 477 1.23 34.36 -37.17
N TYR A 478 1.02 33.42 -36.24
CA TYR A 478 0.67 33.78 -34.86
C TYR A 478 0.94 32.68 -33.83
N VAL A 479 0.91 33.06 -32.55
CA VAL A 479 0.89 32.14 -31.41
C VAL A 479 -0.46 32.24 -30.71
N VAL A 480 -1.12 31.11 -30.50
CA VAL A 480 -2.44 31.02 -29.86
C VAL A 480 -2.43 29.99 -28.73
N ASN A 481 -3.29 30.15 -27.72
CA ASN A 481 -3.51 29.06 -26.75
C ASN A 481 -4.10 27.84 -27.46
N VAL A 482 -3.91 26.64 -26.89
CA VAL A 482 -4.43 25.41 -27.51
C VAL A 482 -5.93 25.52 -27.79
N THR A 483 -6.27 25.43 -29.07
CA THR A 483 -7.63 25.46 -29.62
C THR A 483 -7.62 24.75 -30.97
N ASN A 484 -8.80 24.35 -31.47
CA ASN A 484 -8.96 23.68 -32.75
C ASN A 484 -9.64 24.56 -33.80
N ASP A 485 -9.93 25.81 -33.46
CA ASP A 485 -10.77 26.71 -34.25
C ASP A 485 -10.11 27.29 -35.52
N TYR A 486 -8.87 26.88 -35.79
CA TYR A 486 -8.08 27.13 -37.00
C TYR A 486 -7.78 25.83 -37.79
N LEU A 487 -8.34 24.69 -37.35
CA LEU A 487 -8.10 23.34 -37.89
C LEU A 487 -9.31 22.81 -38.66
N TYR A 488 -9.96 23.65 -39.47
CA TYR A 488 -11.02 23.24 -40.38
C TYR A 488 -10.43 23.00 -41.77
N ALA A 489 -10.70 21.84 -42.37
CA ALA A 489 -10.15 21.45 -43.67
C ALA A 489 -11.01 21.93 -44.85
N ASN A 490 -12.33 21.86 -44.72
CA ASN A 490 -13.32 22.21 -45.75
C ASN A 490 -14.53 22.92 -45.10
N PHE A 491 -15.27 23.68 -45.90
CA PHE A 491 -16.36 24.56 -45.50
C PHE A 491 -17.56 24.36 -46.42
N ASP A 492 -18.77 24.45 -45.87
CA ASP A 492 -20.00 24.24 -46.63
C ASP A 492 -20.40 25.48 -47.44
N TYR A 493 -20.06 26.67 -46.92
CA TYR A 493 -20.42 27.95 -47.54
C TYR A 493 -19.22 28.89 -47.67
N ASP A 494 -19.19 29.65 -48.79
CA ASP A 494 -18.16 30.65 -49.08
C ASP A 494 -17.99 31.69 -47.96
N VAL A 495 -19.10 32.05 -47.30
CA VAL A 495 -19.12 33.02 -46.20
C VAL A 495 -18.33 32.51 -45.00
N GLU A 496 -18.47 31.21 -44.66
CA GLU A 496 -17.74 30.59 -43.54
C GLU A 496 -16.24 30.57 -43.82
N PHE A 497 -15.83 30.26 -45.06
CA PHE A 497 -14.42 30.30 -45.43
C PHE A 497 -13.85 31.71 -45.35
N LYS A 498 -14.61 32.72 -45.78
CA LYS A 498 -14.19 34.12 -45.66
C LYS A 498 -14.04 34.54 -44.20
N GLU A 499 -15.02 34.25 -43.35
CA GLU A 499 -14.96 34.55 -41.90
C GLU A 499 -13.79 33.83 -41.23
N PHE A 500 -13.52 32.59 -41.65
CA PHE A 500 -12.37 31.83 -41.21
C PHE A 500 -11.06 32.54 -41.57
N VAL A 501 -10.87 32.90 -42.84
CA VAL A 501 -9.68 33.64 -43.32
C VAL A 501 -9.50 34.98 -42.60
N ASP A 502 -10.58 35.75 -42.42
CA ASP A 502 -10.55 37.05 -41.73
C ASP A 502 -10.08 36.87 -40.27
N LYS A 503 -10.54 35.83 -39.59
CA LYS A 503 -10.08 35.44 -38.24
C LYS A 503 -8.61 35.03 -38.22
N LEU A 504 -8.13 34.30 -39.23
CA LEU A 504 -6.72 33.93 -39.32
C LEU A 504 -5.84 35.17 -39.51
N LYS A 505 -6.27 36.12 -40.35
CA LYS A 505 -5.58 37.39 -40.57
C LYS A 505 -5.58 38.27 -39.32
N SER A 506 -6.69 38.36 -38.60
CA SER A 506 -6.79 39.18 -37.38
C SER A 506 -5.89 38.70 -36.24
N ARG A 507 -5.46 37.43 -36.26
CA ARG A 507 -4.52 36.87 -35.28
C ARG A 507 -3.06 37.13 -35.65
N SER A 508 -2.79 37.46 -36.91
CA SER A 508 -1.43 37.54 -37.45
C SER A 508 -0.58 38.58 -36.73
N ILE A 509 0.70 38.28 -36.55
CA ILE A 509 1.70 39.20 -35.98
C ILE A 509 1.86 40.49 -36.80
N LYS A 510 1.50 40.46 -38.09
CA LYS A 510 1.43 41.64 -38.97
C LYS A 510 0.51 41.38 -40.16
N ASP A 511 0.18 42.45 -40.88
CA ASP A 511 -0.42 42.36 -42.20
C ASP A 511 0.68 42.04 -43.25
N PHE A 512 0.47 40.95 -44.00
CA PHE A 512 1.35 40.52 -45.09
C PHE A 512 0.92 41.06 -46.45
N GLY A 513 -0.20 41.78 -46.55
CA GLY A 513 -0.70 42.37 -47.80
C GLY A 513 -1.22 41.34 -48.81
N ILE A 514 -1.51 40.10 -48.38
CA ILE A 514 -1.96 39.02 -49.25
C ILE A 514 -3.48 38.88 -49.18
N GLU A 515 -4.15 39.07 -50.32
CA GLU A 515 -5.59 38.83 -50.44
C GLU A 515 -5.88 37.33 -50.63
N VAL A 516 -6.86 36.84 -49.87
CA VAL A 516 -7.33 35.46 -49.92
C VAL A 516 -8.83 35.51 -50.15
N THR A 517 -9.24 35.03 -51.31
CA THR A 517 -10.62 34.95 -51.79
C THR A 517 -11.17 33.55 -51.60
N LYS A 518 -12.49 33.38 -51.76
CA LYS A 518 -13.16 32.08 -51.64
C LYS A 518 -12.69 31.00 -52.62
N PHE A 519 -12.04 31.39 -53.72
CA PHE A 519 -11.53 30.45 -54.73
C PHE A 519 -10.10 29.98 -54.41
N ASP A 520 -9.43 30.66 -53.49
CA ASP A 520 -8.06 30.33 -53.10
C ASP A 520 -8.03 29.12 -52.18
N LYS A 521 -6.90 28.41 -52.21
CA LYS A 521 -6.60 27.31 -51.29
C LYS A 521 -5.56 27.78 -50.29
N ILE A 522 -5.66 27.33 -49.05
CA ILE A 522 -4.70 27.69 -48.00
C ILE A 522 -4.01 26.45 -47.41
N LEU A 523 -2.83 26.68 -46.86
CA LEU A 523 -2.00 25.73 -46.14
C LEU A 523 -1.84 26.22 -44.71
N THR A 524 -2.01 25.34 -43.74
CA THR A 524 -1.82 25.59 -42.31
C THR A 524 -0.70 24.70 -41.79
N LEU A 525 0.38 25.29 -41.28
CA LEU A 525 1.41 24.59 -40.52
C LEU A 525 1.20 24.87 -39.04
N THR A 526 1.16 23.84 -38.20
CA THR A 526 0.95 24.02 -36.75
C THR A 526 1.86 23.15 -35.90
N THR A 527 2.37 23.73 -34.81
CA THR A 527 3.22 23.04 -33.83
C THR A 527 3.00 23.52 -32.40
N CYS A 528 3.45 22.73 -31.41
CA CYS A 528 3.44 23.12 -29.99
C CYS A 528 4.36 24.32 -29.73
N GLN A 529 3.98 25.20 -28.82
CA GLN A 529 4.77 26.31 -28.31
C GLN A 529 4.58 26.43 -26.80
N ASN A 530 5.56 27.01 -26.10
CA ASN A 530 5.49 27.31 -24.65
C ASN A 530 5.07 26.08 -23.80
N ASN A 531 5.89 25.01 -23.85
CA ASN A 531 5.62 23.73 -23.17
C ASN A 531 4.22 23.16 -23.48
N SER A 532 3.82 23.22 -24.76
CA SER A 532 2.55 22.70 -25.27
C SER A 532 1.29 23.42 -24.76
N LYS A 533 1.43 24.56 -24.08
CA LYS A 533 0.28 25.41 -23.69
C LYS A 533 -0.23 26.29 -24.83
N GLN A 534 0.60 26.49 -25.84
CA GLN A 534 0.31 27.32 -26.99
C GLN A 534 0.63 26.57 -28.29
N ARG A 535 0.16 27.12 -29.42
CA ARG A 535 0.43 26.65 -30.76
C ARG A 535 1.02 27.79 -31.58
N LEU A 536 2.11 27.52 -32.28
CA LEU A 536 2.60 28.38 -33.35
C LEU A 536 1.93 27.92 -34.65
N VAL A 537 1.29 28.85 -35.34
CA VAL A 537 0.52 28.58 -36.55
C VAL A 537 0.98 29.51 -37.68
N VAL A 538 1.18 28.95 -38.86
CA VAL A 538 1.50 29.68 -40.09
C VAL A 538 0.45 29.32 -41.15
N HIS A 539 -0.11 30.32 -41.79
CA HIS A 539 -1.03 30.14 -42.92
C HIS A 539 -0.47 30.77 -44.19
N ALA A 540 -0.61 30.04 -45.30
CA ALA A 540 -0.17 30.47 -46.61
C ALA A 540 -1.24 30.19 -47.67
N LYS A 541 -1.31 31.02 -48.71
CA LYS A 541 -2.22 30.89 -49.85
C LYS A 541 -1.49 30.24 -51.01
N LEU A 542 -2.12 29.28 -51.67
CA LEU A 542 -1.60 28.68 -52.90
C LEU A 542 -1.41 29.78 -53.97
N ILE A 543 -0.22 29.81 -54.57
CA ILE A 543 0.11 30.68 -55.69
C ILE A 543 0.48 29.81 -56.89
N ASN A 544 -0.02 30.20 -58.06
CA ASN A 544 0.25 29.52 -59.33
C ASN A 544 1.68 29.75 -59.80
#